data_AF-A0A7K2QBD8-F1
#
_entry.id   AF-A0A7K2QBD8-F1
#
_cell.length_a   1.000
_cell.length_b   1.000
_cell.length_c   1.000
_cell.angle_alpha   90.00
_cell.angle_beta   90.00
_cell.angle_gamma   90.00
#
_symmetry.space_group_name_H-M   'P 1'
#
loop_
_entity.id
_entity.type
_entity.pdbx_description
1 polymer ?
#
loop_
_entity_poly.entity_id
_entity_poly.type
_entity_poly.pdbx_seq_one_letter_code
_entity_poly.pdbx_strand_id
1 'polypeptide(L)' 'MNARDRDGEGRARSARPRDGLGRPLAYGEPGVERQPEGVVRTPAETVAEAQRLLDAGMPFHAHEVFEDAWK' A
#
# COMPACT_ATOMS: atom_id res chain seq x y z
N MET A 1 9.26 16.74 18.37
CA MET A 1 9.36 15.26 18.48
C MET A 1 8.24 14.68 17.64
N ASN A 2 8.56 13.90 16.60
CA ASN A 2 7.61 13.38 15.64
C ASN A 2 6.88 12.18 16.30
N ALA A 3 5.73 12.43 16.94
CA ALA A 3 4.96 11.39 17.59
C ALA A 3 4.48 10.41 16.52
N ARG A 4 5.06 9.19 16.48
CA ARG A 4 4.62 8.13 15.59
C ARG A 4 3.15 7.87 15.84
N ASP A 5 2.37 7.84 14.78
CA ASP A 5 0.93 7.59 14.83
C ASP A 5 0.68 6.23 15.49
N ARG A 6 -0.22 6.19 16.48
CA ARG A 6 -0.51 5.00 17.27
C ARG A 6 -2.01 4.84 17.49
N ASP A 7 -2.47 3.60 17.62
CA ASP A 7 -3.87 3.32 18.01
C ASP A 7 -4.08 3.54 19.52
N GLY A 8 -5.32 3.37 19.98
CA GLY A 8 -5.69 3.50 21.39
C GLY A 8 -5.01 2.48 22.32
N GLU A 9 -4.41 1.42 21.76
CA GLU A 9 -3.63 0.41 22.47
C GLU A 9 -2.11 0.69 22.39
N GLY A 10 -1.70 1.79 21.74
CA GLY A 10 -0.32 2.20 21.61
C GLY A 10 0.48 1.42 20.56
N ARG A 11 -0.17 0.69 19.64
CA ARG A 11 0.47 0.08 18.47
C ARG A 11 0.66 1.11 17.37
N ALA A 12 1.79 1.03 16.65
CA ALA A 12 2.05 1.94 15.56
C ALA A 12 1.00 1.79 14.45
N ARG A 13 0.41 2.90 14.01
CA ARG A 13 -0.43 2.97 12.82
C ARG A 13 0.36 3.59 11.68
N SER A 14 0.32 2.95 10.52
CA SER A 14 0.77 3.58 9.27
C SER A 14 -0.37 4.36 8.62
N ALA A 15 -1.07 5.23 9.38
CA ALA A 15 -2.21 5.99 8.87
C ALA A 15 -1.79 7.30 8.14
N ARG A 16 -0.50 7.60 8.06
CA ARG A 16 0.00 8.74 7.28
C ARG A 16 -0.27 8.50 5.78
N PRO A 17 -0.95 9.43 5.07
CA PRO A 17 -1.23 9.29 3.65
C PRO A 17 0.07 9.18 2.84
N ARG A 18 0.00 8.48 1.70
CA ARG A 18 1.15 8.23 0.82
C ARG A 18 0.79 8.57 -0.63
N ASP A 19 1.79 8.98 -1.40
CA ASP A 19 1.65 9.09 -2.86
C ASP A 19 1.74 7.71 -3.54
N GLY A 20 1.60 7.69 -4.88
CA GLY A 20 1.69 6.46 -5.68
C GLY A 20 3.05 5.75 -5.65
N LEU A 21 4.09 6.39 -5.11
CA LEU A 21 5.41 5.79 -4.88
C LEU A 21 5.57 5.29 -3.44
N GLY A 22 4.53 5.38 -2.60
CA GLY A 22 4.57 5.01 -1.19
C GLY A 22 5.27 6.05 -0.29
N ARG A 23 5.62 7.22 -0.82
CA ARG A 23 6.27 8.27 -0.02
C ARG A 23 5.24 8.97 0.86
N PRO A 24 5.54 9.21 2.14
CA PRO A 24 4.56 9.74 3.06
C PRO A 24 4.32 11.24 2.83
N LEU A 25 3.05 11.64 2.73
CA LEU A 25 2.56 12.99 2.51
C LEU A 25 2.29 13.74 3.82
N ALA A 26 2.07 15.05 3.76
CA ALA A 26 1.62 15.80 4.92
C ALA A 26 0.26 15.29 5.42
N TYR A 27 -0.01 15.43 6.72
CA TYR A 27 -1.32 15.09 7.25
C TYR A 27 -2.41 15.99 6.64
N GLY A 28 -3.56 15.42 6.30
CA GLY A 28 -4.65 16.13 5.63
C GLY A 28 -4.55 16.18 4.10
N GLU A 29 -3.39 15.85 3.53
CA GLU A 29 -3.25 15.69 2.08
C GLU A 29 -3.92 14.40 1.60
N PRO A 30 -4.61 14.41 0.45
CA PRO A 30 -5.16 13.20 -0.13
C PRO A 30 -4.02 12.27 -0.56
N GLY A 31 -3.98 11.08 0.04
CA GLY A 31 -3.12 10.00 -0.43
C GLY A 31 -3.76 9.22 -1.58
N VAL A 32 -2.99 8.33 -2.19
CA VAL A 32 -3.53 7.32 -3.09
C VAL A 32 -4.08 6.16 -2.26
N GLU A 33 -5.26 5.67 -2.63
CA GLU A 33 -5.86 4.50 -1.99
C GLU A 33 -4.97 3.27 -2.18
N ARG A 34 -4.82 2.45 -1.13
CA ARG A 34 -4.00 1.23 -1.15
C ARG A 34 -4.70 0.12 -1.95
N GLN A 35 -3.95 -0.88 -2.37
CA GLN A 35 -4.56 -2.11 -2.89
C GLN A 35 -5.44 -2.78 -1.81
N PRO A 36 -6.56 -3.40 -2.20
CA PRO A 36 -7.34 -4.22 -1.29
C PRO A 36 -6.50 -5.42 -0.81
N GLU A 37 -6.56 -5.69 0.49
CA GLU A 37 -5.93 -6.85 1.14
C GLU A 37 -6.92 -8.04 1.14
N GLY A 38 -6.41 -9.27 1.12
CA GLY A 38 -7.17 -10.52 1.19
C GLY A 38 -7.78 -10.97 -0.15
N VAL A 39 -7.25 -10.50 -1.28
CA VAL A 39 -7.78 -10.84 -2.60
C VAL A 39 -7.08 -12.09 -3.14
N VAL A 40 -7.80 -13.20 -3.17
CA VAL A 40 -7.30 -14.47 -3.69
C VAL A 40 -7.10 -14.39 -5.20
N ARG A 41 -5.84 -14.51 -5.63
CA ARG A 41 -5.42 -14.58 -7.03
C ARG A 41 -4.56 -15.83 -7.23
N THR A 42 -4.63 -16.43 -8.41
CA THR A 42 -3.64 -17.41 -8.85
C THR A 42 -2.28 -16.74 -9.07
N PRO A 43 -1.16 -17.48 -9.07
CA PRO A 43 0.16 -16.89 -9.32
C PRO A 43 0.25 -16.09 -10.63
N ALA A 44 -0.41 -16.57 -11.70
CA ALA A 44 -0.45 -15.87 -12.98
C ALA A 44 -1.22 -14.55 -12.91
N GLU A 45 -2.37 -14.53 -12.22
CA GLU A 45 -3.17 -13.32 -12.01
C GLU A 45 -2.44 -12.30 -11.13
N THR A 46 -1.74 -12.75 -10.08
CA THR A 46 -0.92 -11.88 -9.24
C THR A 46 0.16 -11.17 -10.06
N VAL A 47 0.90 -11.91 -10.90
CA VAL A 47 1.94 -11.31 -11.76
C VAL A 47 1.34 -10.37 -12.79
N ALA A 48 0.24 -10.74 -13.44
CA ALA A 48 -0.41 -9.89 -14.44
C ALA A 48 -0.91 -8.57 -13.83
N GLU A 49 -1.51 -8.63 -12.65
CA GLU A 49 -2.01 -7.44 -11.96
C GLU A 49 -0.88 -6.53 -11.48
N ALA A 50 0.18 -7.11 -10.91
CA ALA A 50 1.35 -6.34 -10.52
C ALA A 50 2.04 -5.68 -11.73
N GLN A 51 2.14 -6.38 -12.86
CA GLN A 51 2.69 -5.81 -14.10
C GLN A 51 1.85 -4.62 -14.59
N ARG A 52 0.51 -4.75 -14.59
CA ARG A 52 -0.40 -3.65 -14.97
C ARG A 52 -0.17 -2.40 -14.11
N LEU A 53 0.07 -2.58 -12.81
CA LEU A 53 0.35 -1.48 -11.89
C LEU A 53 1.72 -0.86 -12.12
N LEU A 54 2.74 -1.68 -12.42
CA LEU A 54 4.06 -1.19 -12.80
C LEU A 54 4.00 -0.36 -14.09
N ASP A 55 3.28 -0.83 -15.10
CA ASP A 55 3.07 -0.12 -16.37
C ASP A 55 2.34 1.22 -16.16
N ALA A 56 1.48 1.30 -15.15
CA ALA A 56 0.79 2.51 -14.72
C ALA A 56 1.62 3.44 -13.83
N GLY A 57 2.89 3.10 -13.53
CA GLY A 57 3.75 3.89 -12.65
C GLY A 57 3.38 3.81 -11.17
N MET A 58 2.74 2.72 -10.74
CA MET A 58 2.27 2.47 -9.37
C MET A 58 3.07 1.32 -8.71
N PRO A 59 4.39 1.47 -8.49
CA PRO A 59 5.23 0.40 -7.99
C PRO A 59 4.91 -0.03 -6.55
N PHE A 60 4.41 0.88 -5.71
CA PHE A 60 4.05 0.53 -4.34
C PHE A 60 2.79 -0.33 -4.30
N HIS A 61 1.81 -0.04 -5.16
CA HIS A 61 0.62 -0.88 -5.32
C HIS A 61 0.98 -2.25 -5.90
N ALA A 62 1.89 -2.32 -6.87
CA ALA A 62 2.37 -3.61 -7.38
C ALA A 62 3.03 -4.45 -6.27
N HIS A 63 3.79 -3.81 -5.37
CA HIS A 63 4.34 -4.46 -4.19
C HIS A 63 3.24 -4.99 -3.25
N GLU A 64 2.19 -4.21 -2.98
CA GLU A 64 1.07 -4.64 -2.12
C GLU A 64 0.35 -5.88 -2.69
N VAL A 65 0.21 -5.99 -4.02
CA VAL A 65 -0.36 -7.19 -4.68
C VAL A 65 0.49 -8.44 -4.44
N PHE A 66 1.83 -8.32 -4.52
CA PHE A 66 2.72 -9.45 -4.23
C PHE A 66 2.71 -9.81 -2.75
N GLU A 67 2.67 -8.81 -1.87
CA GLU A 67 2.63 -9.02 -0.43
C GLU A 67 1.36 -9.78 -0.01
N ASP A 68 0.21 -9.43 -0.60
CA ASP A 68 -1.06 -10.11 -0.34
C ASP A 68 -1.03 -11.58 -0.79
N ALA A 69 -0.37 -11.87 -1.90
CA ALA A 69 -0.30 -13.23 -2.45
C ALA A 69 0.64 -14.18 -1.70
N TRP A 70 1.64 -13.67 -0.96
CA TRP A 70 2.55 -14.51 -0.17
C TRP A 70 2.17 -14.65 1.30
N LYS A 71 1.24 -13.82 1.79
CA LYS A 71 0.75 -13.83 3.16
C LYS A 71 -0.17 -15.03 3.38
#